data_AF-M2UD78-F1
#
_entry.id   AF-M2UD78-F1
#
_cell.length_a   1.000
_cell.length_b   1.000
_cell.length_c   1.000
_cell.angle_alpha   90.00
_cell.angle_beta   90.00
_cell.angle_gamma   90.00
#
_symmetry.space_group_name_H-M   'P 1'
#
loop_
_entity.id
_entity.type
_entity.pdbx_description
1 polymer ?
#
loop_
_entity_poly.entity_id
_entity_poly.type
_entity_poly.pdbx_seq_one_letter_code
_entity_poly.pdbx_strand_id
1 'polypeptide(L)'
;MDSDSRPKKKRRGGTRSKTDEVNKDAPSLVDVFKLRMNDLELPEDPTPTQSYIPVNGLSPTGSAGPTSPKPKIRLTSESAFLLQTYVRTVATWMDIFDHASTYQHKDYRRHYLGLVSLVKSRRVTAQSTGIDLANFWIYVRHEIVVAMASEQPLVFNPAEWEVSWVEGETREDVLGNHVLWILARVINLVFGPDGNTEAGKIQRQDFLHEMEIWRRGLSETFIGIPHGETDEDGFCKVYFPVAAAAAAAFWYHIAHILLYAEPELQDEAYIPLIQEQAIKVTDIAISEFPPSLMVFSTHGLFYAAKHIQGISRKARIWNVLNEVETQTGYDTRTTVKLLQSLVEQEAGR
;
A
#
# COMPACT_ATOMS: atom_id res chain seq x y z
N MET A 1 38.50 -24.28 -59.42
CA MET A 1 37.94 -23.61 -60.61
C MET A 1 36.53 -24.12 -60.78
N ASP A 2 35.56 -23.36 -60.26
CA ASP A 2 34.31 -23.11 -60.96
C ASP A 2 33.66 -21.87 -60.34
N SER A 3 33.11 -21.03 -61.19
CA SER A 3 32.73 -19.64 -60.94
C SER A 3 31.34 -19.38 -61.47
N ASP A 4 30.44 -18.82 -60.65
CA ASP A 4 29.30 -18.00 -61.11
C ASP A 4 28.66 -17.33 -59.86
N SER A 5 28.82 -16.03 -59.60
CA SER A 5 28.18 -14.83 -60.17
C SER A 5 26.98 -14.32 -59.32
N ARG A 6 27.03 -13.01 -59.02
CA ARG A 6 26.20 -12.28 -58.04
C ARG A 6 24.81 -11.91 -58.61
N PRO A 7 23.88 -11.41 -57.76
CA PRO A 7 23.75 -9.95 -57.71
C PRO A 7 23.49 -9.32 -56.33
N LYS A 8 24.00 -8.10 -56.15
CA LYS A 8 23.65 -7.16 -55.08
C LYS A 8 22.31 -6.45 -55.41
N LYS A 9 21.41 -6.36 -54.44
CA LYS A 9 20.34 -5.33 -54.28
C LYS A 9 19.87 -5.41 -52.81
N LYS A 10 19.34 -4.40 -52.13
CA LYS A 10 19.38 -2.92 -52.12
C LYS A 10 18.58 -2.58 -50.84
N ARG A 11 19.07 -1.63 -50.02
CA ARG A 11 18.43 -1.15 -48.78
C ARG A 11 16.95 -0.78 -48.95
N ARG A 12 16.12 -1.23 -48.00
CA ARG A 12 14.90 -0.62 -47.40
C ARG A 12 14.80 -1.24 -45.99
N GLY A 13 14.67 -0.57 -44.85
CA GLY A 13 14.10 0.74 -44.54
C GLY A 13 12.81 0.53 -43.73
N GLY A 14 12.89 0.74 -42.40
CA GLY A 14 11.74 0.80 -41.44
C GLY A 14 11.35 -0.55 -40.80
N THR A 15 11.10 -0.70 -39.50
CA THR A 15 10.96 0.27 -38.40
C THR A 15 11.30 -0.48 -37.11
N ARG A 16 12.40 -0.11 -36.44
CA ARG A 16 12.78 -0.70 -35.15
C ARG A 16 11.88 -0.11 -34.08
N SER A 17 11.10 -0.97 -33.43
CA SER A 17 10.33 -0.66 -32.22
C SER A 17 11.23 0.07 -31.23
N LYS A 18 10.78 1.24 -30.76
CA LYS A 18 11.37 1.94 -29.61
C LYS A 18 11.14 1.04 -28.40
N THR A 19 12.13 0.22 -28.06
CA THR A 19 12.32 -0.25 -26.70
C THR A 19 12.66 0.98 -25.86
N ASP A 20 11.79 1.31 -24.92
CA ASP A 20 12.10 2.25 -23.84
C ASP A 20 13.32 1.72 -23.09
N GLU A 21 14.48 2.30 -23.37
CA GLU A 21 15.66 2.15 -22.54
C GLU A 21 15.37 2.82 -21.20
N VAL A 22 14.97 1.99 -20.23
CA VAL A 22 14.88 2.38 -18.82
C VAL A 22 16.27 2.81 -18.37
N ASN A 23 16.42 4.09 -18.07
CA ASN A 23 17.64 4.69 -17.54
C ASN A 23 17.92 4.09 -16.15
N LYS A 24 18.91 3.19 -16.06
CA LYS A 24 19.28 2.47 -14.83
C LYS A 24 20.06 3.32 -13.82
N ASP A 25 20.40 4.56 -14.18
CA ASP A 25 21.19 5.48 -13.36
C ASP A 25 20.38 6.72 -12.93
N ALA A 26 19.06 6.60 -12.79
CA ALA A 26 18.26 7.70 -12.26
C ALA A 26 18.66 7.96 -10.79
N PRO A 27 19.18 9.16 -10.44
CA PRO A 27 19.55 9.48 -9.06
C PRO A 27 18.31 9.43 -8.17
N SER A 28 18.46 8.96 -6.92
CA SER A 28 17.36 8.98 -5.96
C SER A 28 16.84 10.41 -5.80
N LEU A 29 15.57 10.57 -5.43
CA LEU A 29 14.97 11.89 -5.20
C LEU A 29 15.75 12.66 -4.12
N VAL A 30 16.32 11.94 -3.15
CA VAL A 30 17.25 12.44 -2.15
C VAL A 30 18.56 12.96 -2.76
N ASP A 31 19.11 12.30 -3.77
CA ASP A 31 20.35 12.72 -4.44
C ASP A 31 20.13 13.94 -5.35
N VAL A 32 18.99 13.99 -6.06
CA VAL A 32 18.56 15.18 -6.81
C VAL A 32 18.36 16.36 -5.85
N PHE A 33 17.80 16.09 -4.66
CA PHE A 33 17.57 17.09 -3.64
C PHE A 33 18.87 17.61 -3.02
N LYS A 34 19.81 16.73 -2.67
CA LYS A 34 21.16 17.09 -2.19
C LYS A 34 21.92 17.93 -3.22
N LEU A 35 21.79 17.61 -4.51
CA LEU A 35 22.42 18.37 -5.58
C LEU A 35 21.94 19.82 -5.64
N ARG A 36 20.66 20.08 -5.33
CA ARG A 36 20.10 21.44 -5.27
C ARG A 36 20.37 22.17 -3.95
N MET A 37 20.69 21.44 -2.88
CA MET A 37 20.95 22.02 -1.56
C MET A 37 22.34 22.63 -1.42
N ASN A 38 23.33 22.16 -2.20
CA ASN A 38 24.69 22.72 -2.20
C ASN A 38 24.76 24.17 -2.75
N ASP A 39 23.68 24.66 -3.37
CA ASP A 39 23.59 26.01 -3.95
C ASP A 39 23.02 27.08 -2.98
N LEU A 40 22.82 26.75 -1.70
CA LEU A 40 22.11 27.61 -0.74
C LEU A 40 23.07 28.30 0.26
N GLU A 41 23.14 29.63 0.20
CA GLU A 41 23.82 30.46 1.19
C GLU A 41 22.86 30.77 2.36
N LEU A 42 23.27 30.45 3.59
CA LEU A 42 22.52 30.71 4.83
C LEU A 42 22.80 32.13 5.35
N PRO A 43 21.78 32.94 5.71
CA PRO A 43 22.00 34.19 6.45
C PRO A 43 21.96 33.97 7.97
N GLU A 44 22.73 34.78 8.71
CA GLU A 44 22.64 34.91 10.17
C GLU A 44 21.33 35.63 10.59
N ASP A 45 20.78 35.20 11.74
CA ASP A 45 19.54 35.61 12.43
C ASP A 45 19.34 37.16 12.59
N PRO A 46 18.14 37.74 12.93
CA PRO A 46 17.05 37.17 13.76
C PRO A 46 15.55 37.63 13.53
N THR A 47 14.66 37.02 14.35
CA THR A 47 13.32 37.42 14.92
C THR A 47 11.99 37.34 14.12
N PRO A 48 10.85 36.97 14.79
CA PRO A 48 9.65 36.45 14.11
C PRO A 48 8.47 37.43 14.06
N THR A 49 7.83 37.54 12.89
CA THR A 49 6.45 38.03 12.76
C THR A 49 5.72 37.22 11.69
N GLN A 50 4.60 36.65 12.11
CA GLN A 50 3.78 35.66 11.41
C GLN A 50 2.75 36.34 10.49
N SER A 51 2.56 35.82 9.27
CA SER A 51 1.30 35.95 8.54
C SER A 51 1.19 34.86 7.46
N TYR A 52 0.20 33.97 7.62
CA TYR A 52 -0.16 32.90 6.67
C TYR A 52 -0.73 33.48 5.37
N ILE A 53 -0.28 32.98 4.21
CA ILE A 53 -0.93 33.22 2.90
C ILE A 53 -1.38 31.87 2.31
N PRO A 54 -2.60 31.74 1.73
CA PRO A 54 -3.13 30.48 1.23
C PRO A 54 -2.52 30.09 -0.13
N VAL A 55 -2.19 28.81 -0.31
CA VAL A 55 -1.67 28.27 -1.58
C VAL A 55 -2.84 27.81 -2.45
N ASN A 56 -3.21 28.63 -3.44
CA ASN A 56 -4.02 28.22 -4.59
C ASN A 56 -3.14 28.17 -5.85
N GLY A 57 -3.15 27.01 -6.52
CA GLY A 57 -2.90 26.88 -7.96
C GLY A 57 -1.45 26.86 -8.42
N LEU A 58 -0.88 25.67 -8.61
CA LEU A 58 0.25 25.47 -9.51
C LEU A 58 -0.09 24.37 -10.53
N SER A 59 -0.51 24.80 -11.72
CA SER A 59 -0.45 23.97 -12.94
C SER A 59 0.90 24.19 -13.64
N PRO A 60 1.47 23.18 -14.32
CA PRO A 60 2.76 23.32 -14.99
C PRO A 60 2.58 23.89 -16.40
N THR A 61 3.06 25.10 -16.66
CA THR A 61 3.27 25.59 -18.02
C THR A 61 4.75 25.49 -18.39
N GLY A 62 5.05 24.64 -19.38
CA GLY A 62 6.36 24.57 -20.00
C GLY A 62 6.58 25.72 -21.00
N SER A 63 7.81 26.20 -21.06
CA SER A 63 8.52 26.67 -22.26
C SER A 63 9.91 27.15 -21.84
N ALA A 64 10.96 26.54 -22.40
CA ALA A 64 12.34 26.91 -22.17
C ALA A 64 12.71 28.17 -22.97
N GLY A 65 13.16 29.22 -22.27
CA GLY A 65 13.87 30.37 -22.83
C GLY A 65 15.25 30.52 -22.15
N PRO A 66 16.26 31.08 -22.84
CA PRO A 66 17.63 31.10 -22.33
C PRO A 66 17.82 32.14 -21.22
N THR A 67 18.52 31.72 -20.17
CA THR A 67 19.15 32.55 -19.14
C THR A 67 18.25 33.55 -18.41
N SER A 68 17.25 33.06 -17.67
CA SER A 68 16.82 33.75 -16.45
C SER A 68 17.68 33.25 -15.27
N PRO A 69 18.20 34.13 -14.39
CA PRO A 69 18.89 33.68 -13.20
C PRO A 69 17.90 32.85 -12.39
N LYS A 70 18.24 31.58 -12.12
CA LYS A 70 17.43 30.70 -11.28
C LYS A 70 17.09 31.47 -10.00
N PRO A 71 15.81 31.58 -9.61
CA PRO A 71 15.45 32.31 -8.41
C PRO A 71 16.23 31.71 -7.23
N LYS A 72 17.12 32.50 -6.63
CA LYS A 72 17.83 32.11 -5.42
C LYS A 72 16.79 32.02 -4.32
N ILE A 73 16.36 30.80 -4.01
CA ILE A 73 15.44 30.54 -2.91
C ILE A 73 16.17 30.89 -1.62
N ARG A 74 15.82 32.01 -1.00
CA ARG A 74 16.33 32.37 0.32
C ARG A 74 15.53 31.61 1.37
N LEU A 75 16.18 30.67 2.06
CA LEU A 75 15.60 29.97 3.20
C LEU A 75 15.49 30.95 4.38
N THR A 76 14.27 31.23 4.82
CA THR A 76 14.00 31.81 6.15
C THR A 76 14.35 30.79 7.24
N SER A 77 14.58 31.23 8.48
CA SER A 77 14.81 30.34 9.63
C SER A 77 13.68 29.32 9.82
N GLU A 78 12.43 29.74 9.63
CA GLU A 78 11.26 28.84 9.65
C GLU A 78 11.32 27.79 8.53
N SER A 79 11.60 28.20 7.29
CA SER A 79 11.71 27.25 6.17
C SER A 79 12.92 26.31 6.31
N ALA A 80 14.02 26.77 6.89
CA ALA A 80 15.19 25.95 7.21
C ALA A 80 14.86 24.93 8.32
N PHE A 81 14.14 25.35 9.35
CA PHE A 81 13.66 24.45 10.41
C PHE A 81 12.67 23.41 9.89
N LEU A 82 11.67 23.83 9.10
CA LEU A 82 10.70 22.92 8.48
C LEU A 82 11.38 21.95 7.51
N LEU A 83 12.34 22.44 6.73
CA LEU A 83 13.11 21.60 5.81
C LEU A 83 13.98 20.60 6.57
N GLN A 84 14.65 21.03 7.64
CA GLN A 84 15.46 20.14 8.47
C GLN A 84 14.59 19.11 9.20
N THR A 85 13.41 19.52 9.67
CA THR A 85 12.41 18.63 10.27
C THR A 85 11.93 17.61 9.24
N TYR A 86 11.55 18.03 8.04
CA TYR A 86 11.17 17.15 6.94
C TYR A 86 12.30 16.17 6.60
N VAL A 87 13.53 16.64 6.39
CA VAL A 87 14.68 15.79 6.04
C VAL A 87 14.97 14.75 7.12
N ARG A 88 14.94 15.15 8.40
CA ARG A 88 15.26 14.25 9.52
C ARG A 88 14.16 13.25 9.82
N THR A 89 12.92 13.62 9.57
CA THR A 89 11.74 12.83 9.89
C THR A 89 11.13 12.23 8.63
N VAL A 90 10.28 12.96 7.92
CA VAL A 90 9.46 12.50 6.79
C VAL A 90 10.28 12.01 5.59
N ALA A 91 11.31 12.74 5.17
CA ALA A 91 12.09 12.41 3.96
C ALA A 91 12.80 11.05 4.06
N THR A 92 13.12 10.61 5.26
CA THR A 92 13.71 9.29 5.53
C THR A 92 12.75 8.17 5.10
N TRP A 93 11.45 8.42 5.15
CA TRP A 93 10.39 7.48 4.80
C TRP A 93 9.78 7.75 3.43
N MET A 94 10.06 8.91 2.80
CA MET A 94 9.50 9.30 1.49
C MET A 94 9.83 8.31 0.37
N ASP A 95 10.97 7.64 0.45
CA ASP A 95 11.35 6.61 -0.53
C ASP A 95 10.41 5.39 -0.51
N ILE A 96 9.70 5.12 0.61
CA ILE A 96 8.66 4.06 0.68
C ILE A 96 7.48 4.35 -0.24
N PHE A 97 7.14 5.63 -0.39
CA PHE A 97 5.93 6.07 -1.07
C PHE A 97 6.12 6.25 -2.58
N ASP A 98 7.33 6.06 -3.11
CA ASP A 98 7.56 6.13 -4.55
C ASP A 98 7.07 4.84 -5.24
N HIS A 99 5.79 4.83 -5.59
CA HIS A 99 5.13 3.69 -6.22
C HIS A 99 5.79 3.25 -7.54
N ALA A 100 6.27 4.20 -8.35
CA ALA A 100 6.93 3.93 -9.61
C ALA A 100 8.26 3.16 -9.40
N SER A 101 8.98 3.50 -8.33
CA SER A 101 10.22 2.83 -7.96
C SER A 101 10.00 1.53 -7.17
N THR A 102 8.93 1.45 -6.37
CA THR A 102 8.69 0.35 -5.42
C THR A 102 7.97 -0.84 -6.04
N TYR A 103 7.04 -0.65 -6.98
CA TYR A 103 6.25 -1.76 -7.56
C TYR A 103 6.67 -2.17 -8.99
N GLN A 104 7.35 -1.29 -9.74
CA GLN A 104 7.82 -1.61 -11.10
C GLN A 104 9.23 -2.23 -11.12
N HIS A 105 10.03 -2.08 -10.05
CA HIS A 105 11.35 -2.69 -9.98
C HIS A 105 11.31 -4.15 -9.51
N LYS A 106 12.07 -5.00 -10.21
CA LYS A 106 12.42 -6.38 -9.79
C LYS A 106 13.17 -6.47 -8.46
N ASP A 107 13.52 -5.33 -7.85
CA ASP A 107 14.35 -5.19 -6.67
C ASP A 107 13.60 -4.59 -5.44
N TYR A 108 12.26 -4.54 -5.44
CA TYR A 108 11.47 -4.02 -4.30
C TYR A 108 11.89 -4.62 -2.94
N ARG A 109 12.22 -5.92 -2.92
CA ARG A 109 12.67 -6.60 -1.70
C ARG A 109 13.99 -6.01 -1.18
N ARG A 110 14.92 -5.61 -2.07
CA ARG A 110 16.16 -4.93 -1.69
C ARG A 110 15.90 -3.55 -1.11
N HIS A 111 14.93 -2.83 -1.67
CA HIS A 111 14.49 -1.54 -1.15
C HIS A 111 13.93 -1.67 0.27
N TYR A 112 13.00 -2.61 0.52
CA TYR A 112 12.49 -2.89 1.86
C TYR A 112 13.58 -3.37 2.82
N LEU A 113 14.54 -4.19 2.38
CA LEU A 113 15.69 -4.57 3.20
C LEU A 113 16.53 -3.35 3.62
N GLY A 114 16.73 -2.38 2.72
CA GLY A 114 17.40 -1.11 3.04
C GLY A 114 16.64 -0.30 4.08
N LEU A 115 15.31 -0.23 3.94
CA LEU A 115 14.44 0.45 4.91
C LEU A 115 14.46 -0.24 6.27
N VAL A 116 14.37 -1.56 6.33
CA VAL A 116 14.47 -2.32 7.59
C VAL A 116 15.80 -2.06 8.28
N SER A 117 16.91 -2.00 7.52
CA SER A 117 18.22 -1.63 8.06
C SER A 117 18.19 -0.23 8.71
N LEU A 118 17.51 0.73 8.08
CA LEU A 118 17.35 2.08 8.60
C LEU A 118 16.48 2.12 9.86
N VAL A 119 15.32 1.45 9.86
CA VAL A 119 14.43 1.29 11.02
C VAL A 119 15.20 0.73 12.22
N LYS A 120 15.95 -0.36 11.99
CA LYS A 120 16.78 -1.01 13.02
C LYS A 120 17.91 -0.10 13.50
N SER A 121 18.59 0.60 12.60
CA SER A 121 19.69 1.51 12.96
C SER A 121 19.24 2.67 13.84
N ARG A 122 18.00 3.15 13.63
CA ARG A 122 17.39 4.24 14.41
C ARG A 122 16.59 3.75 15.62
N ARG A 123 16.48 2.43 15.82
CA ARG A 123 15.65 1.80 16.86
C ARG A 123 14.20 2.29 16.85
N VAL A 124 13.65 2.46 15.66
CA VAL A 124 12.24 2.81 15.50
C VAL A 124 11.41 1.54 15.61
N THR A 125 10.53 1.49 16.61
CA THR A 125 9.63 0.36 16.90
C THR A 125 8.20 0.84 17.13
N ALA A 126 7.27 -0.09 17.38
CA ALA A 126 5.88 0.24 17.72
C ALA A 126 5.74 0.98 19.06
N GLN A 127 6.80 1.08 19.88
CA GLN A 127 6.83 1.88 21.11
C GLN A 127 7.44 3.27 20.93
N SER A 128 7.86 3.62 19.71
CA SER A 128 8.32 4.98 19.41
C SER A 128 7.22 6.01 19.69
N THR A 129 7.55 7.29 19.67
CA THR A 129 6.57 8.36 19.86
C THR A 129 6.62 9.38 18.72
N GLY A 130 5.55 10.18 18.60
CA GLY A 130 5.48 11.25 17.62
C GLY A 130 5.61 10.74 16.17
N ILE A 131 6.46 11.40 15.39
CA ILE A 131 6.59 11.15 13.95
C ILE A 131 7.20 9.77 13.64
N ASP A 132 8.11 9.27 14.48
CA ASP A 132 8.71 7.95 14.27
C ASP A 132 7.67 6.83 14.41
N LEU A 133 6.75 6.95 15.38
CA LEU A 133 5.63 6.01 15.54
C LEU A 133 4.68 6.06 14.33
N ALA A 134 4.33 7.26 13.88
CA ALA A 134 3.45 7.43 12.73
C ALA A 134 4.08 6.82 11.47
N ASN A 135 5.36 7.09 11.22
CA ASN A 135 6.08 6.56 10.08
C ASN A 135 6.27 5.04 10.15
N PHE A 136 6.53 4.48 11.34
CA PHE A 136 6.59 3.04 11.55
C PHE A 136 5.31 2.35 11.07
N TRP A 137 4.14 2.84 11.51
CA TRP A 137 2.86 2.23 11.13
C TRP A 137 2.46 2.50 9.67
N ILE A 138 2.95 3.58 9.07
CA ILE A 138 2.84 3.81 7.63
C ILE A 138 3.66 2.78 6.85
N TYR A 139 4.91 2.54 7.26
CA TYR A 139 5.77 1.52 6.68
C TYR A 139 5.11 0.14 6.76
N VAL A 140 4.58 -0.22 7.93
CA VAL A 140 3.86 -1.50 8.14
C VAL A 140 2.72 -1.67 7.14
N ARG A 141 1.89 -0.63 6.92
CA ARG A 141 0.79 -0.69 5.95
C ARG A 141 1.28 -0.93 4.52
N HIS A 142 2.36 -0.28 4.10
CA HIS A 142 2.92 -0.51 2.77
C HIS A 142 3.54 -1.90 2.64
N GLU A 143 4.27 -2.35 3.65
CA GLU A 143 4.90 -3.67 3.65
C GLU A 143 3.84 -4.79 3.58
N ILE A 144 2.74 -4.68 4.33
CA ILE A 144 1.61 -5.60 4.26
C ILE A 144 1.10 -5.72 2.83
N VAL A 145 0.87 -4.58 2.17
CA VAL A 145 0.37 -4.54 0.78
C VAL A 145 1.38 -5.20 -0.18
N VAL A 146 2.68 -4.95 -0.01
CA VAL A 146 3.75 -5.57 -0.82
C VAL A 146 3.87 -7.07 -0.56
N ALA A 147 3.80 -7.51 0.69
CA ALA A 147 3.85 -8.92 1.09
C ALA A 147 2.67 -9.69 0.48
N MET A 148 1.48 -9.11 0.52
CA MET A 148 0.29 -9.63 -0.16
C MET A 148 0.44 -9.65 -1.68
N ALA A 149 0.94 -8.57 -2.30
CA ALA A 149 1.15 -8.50 -3.75
C ALA A 149 2.12 -9.54 -4.28
N SER A 150 3.14 -9.87 -3.48
CA SER A 150 4.19 -10.81 -3.84
C SER A 150 3.93 -12.22 -3.33
N GLU A 151 2.88 -12.43 -2.53
CA GLU A 151 2.60 -13.68 -1.83
C GLU A 151 3.85 -14.19 -1.09
N GLN A 152 4.50 -13.30 -0.35
CA GLN A 152 5.70 -13.58 0.45
C GLN A 152 5.52 -13.10 1.89
N PRO A 153 6.26 -13.68 2.85
CA PRO A 153 6.34 -13.13 4.20
C PRO A 153 6.92 -11.72 4.19
N LEU A 154 6.57 -10.94 5.22
CA LEU A 154 7.14 -9.63 5.47
C LEU A 154 8.67 -9.73 5.60
N VAL A 155 9.36 -8.71 5.10
CA VAL A 155 10.79 -8.49 5.26
C VAL A 155 11.11 -8.12 6.72
N PHE A 156 10.27 -7.32 7.37
CA PHE A 156 10.39 -6.99 8.78
C PHE A 156 9.46 -7.85 9.64
N ASN A 157 10.05 -8.78 10.40
CA ASN A 157 9.27 -9.72 11.19
C ASN A 157 8.48 -8.99 12.30
N PRO A 158 7.15 -9.21 12.42
CA PRO A 158 6.31 -8.65 13.48
C PRO A 158 6.76 -8.95 14.92
N ALA A 159 7.55 -10.01 15.13
CA ALA A 159 8.15 -10.31 16.43
C ALA A 159 9.20 -9.26 16.86
N GLU A 160 9.79 -8.53 15.91
CA GLU A 160 10.80 -7.51 16.15
C GLU A 160 10.21 -6.10 16.32
N TRP A 161 8.88 -5.96 16.26
CA TRP A 161 8.20 -4.66 16.29
C TRP A 161 8.06 -4.06 17.68
N GLU A 162 8.39 -4.85 18.72
CA GLU A 162 8.26 -4.47 20.14
C GLU A 162 6.84 -3.99 20.52
N VAL A 163 5.80 -4.57 19.94
CA VAL A 163 4.42 -4.17 20.27
C VAL A 163 4.11 -4.39 21.76
N SER A 164 3.37 -3.46 22.34
CA SER A 164 2.86 -3.56 23.71
C SER A 164 1.43 -3.04 23.73
N TRP A 165 0.50 -3.91 24.12
CA TRP A 165 -0.93 -3.59 24.15
C TRP A 165 -1.37 -3.34 25.60
N VAL A 166 -2.11 -2.26 25.80
CA VAL A 166 -2.65 -1.89 27.11
C VAL A 166 -4.05 -2.49 27.25
N GLU A 167 -4.31 -3.15 28.38
CA GLU A 167 -5.64 -3.68 28.69
C GLU A 167 -6.66 -2.54 28.83
N GLY A 168 -7.82 -2.67 28.22
CA GLY A 168 -8.85 -1.63 28.21
C GLY A 168 -8.54 -0.44 27.29
N GLU A 169 -7.59 -0.58 26.35
CA GLU A 169 -7.39 0.41 25.29
C GLU A 169 -8.68 0.60 24.48
N THR A 170 -9.04 1.86 24.22
CA THR A 170 -10.28 2.25 23.54
C THR A 170 -10.02 3.09 22.29
N ARG A 171 -8.80 3.61 22.13
CA ARG A 171 -8.45 4.48 21.00
C ARG A 171 -8.43 3.70 19.69
N GLU A 172 -9.16 4.20 18.71
CA GLU A 172 -9.42 3.46 17.49
C GLU A 172 -8.20 3.26 16.61
N ASP A 173 -7.26 4.21 16.62
CA ASP A 173 -6.00 4.13 15.90
C ASP A 173 -5.07 3.05 16.46
N VAL A 174 -5.01 2.91 17.79
CA VAL A 174 -4.19 1.89 18.46
C VAL A 174 -4.78 0.49 18.25
N LEU A 175 -6.09 0.35 18.41
CA LEU A 175 -6.79 -0.91 18.14
C LEU A 175 -6.72 -1.29 16.66
N GLY A 176 -6.75 -0.30 15.75
CA GLY A 176 -6.52 -0.51 14.32
C GLY A 176 -5.10 -0.97 14.00
N ASN A 177 -4.09 -0.44 14.69
CA ASN A 177 -2.71 -0.93 14.56
C ASN A 177 -2.56 -2.36 15.13
N HIS A 178 -3.33 -2.72 16.17
CA HIS A 178 -3.34 -4.07 16.72
C HIS A 178 -3.79 -5.11 15.68
N VAL A 179 -4.90 -4.88 14.98
CA VAL A 179 -5.31 -5.82 13.91
C VAL A 179 -4.32 -5.89 12.76
N LEU A 180 -3.62 -4.80 12.42
CA LEU A 180 -2.54 -4.82 11.42
C LEU A 180 -1.35 -5.68 11.88
N TRP A 181 -1.03 -5.68 13.17
CA TRP A 181 0.01 -6.56 13.72
C TRP A 181 -0.39 -8.03 13.65
N ILE A 182 -1.65 -8.35 13.98
CA ILE A 182 -2.18 -9.72 13.82
C ILE A 182 -2.14 -10.12 12.34
N LEU A 183 -2.64 -9.26 11.44
CA LEU A 183 -2.60 -9.48 9.99
C LEU A 183 -1.19 -9.74 9.47
N ALA A 184 -0.19 -8.98 9.93
CA ALA A 184 1.20 -9.20 9.52
C ALA A 184 1.73 -10.57 9.95
N ARG A 185 1.36 -11.04 11.15
CA ARG A 185 1.69 -12.40 11.62
C ARG A 185 0.95 -13.47 10.81
N VAL A 186 -0.31 -13.22 10.45
CA VAL A 186 -1.10 -14.09 9.54
C VAL A 186 -0.41 -14.20 8.18
N ILE A 187 -0.01 -13.09 7.57
CA ILE A 187 0.69 -13.07 6.27
C ILE A 187 1.99 -13.88 6.34
N ASN A 188 2.77 -13.72 7.42
CA ASN A 188 3.99 -14.49 7.63
C ASN A 188 3.75 -16.00 7.77
N LEU A 189 2.65 -16.41 8.39
CA LEU A 189 2.25 -17.81 8.44
C LEU A 189 1.82 -18.30 7.05
N VAL A 190 0.85 -17.60 6.45
CA VAL A 190 0.16 -17.98 5.21
C VAL A 190 1.14 -18.12 4.05
N PHE A 191 2.03 -17.15 3.85
CA PHE A 191 3.02 -17.18 2.77
C PHE A 191 4.39 -17.70 3.25
N GLY A 192 4.47 -18.17 4.50
CA GLY A 192 5.68 -18.73 5.08
C GLY A 192 5.85 -20.22 4.79
N PRO A 193 6.95 -20.83 5.28
CA PRO A 193 7.23 -22.25 5.09
C PRO A 193 6.16 -23.16 5.74
N ASP A 194 5.47 -22.66 6.77
CA ASP A 194 4.46 -23.41 7.51
C ASP A 194 3.03 -23.25 6.94
N GLY A 195 2.82 -22.45 5.90
CA GLY A 195 1.49 -22.06 5.43
C GLY A 195 0.54 -23.22 5.09
N ASN A 196 1.09 -24.35 4.64
CA ASN A 196 0.35 -25.56 4.25
C ASN A 196 0.70 -26.79 5.13
N THR A 197 1.42 -26.60 6.24
CA THR A 197 1.75 -27.71 7.14
C THR A 197 0.62 -27.95 8.14
N GLU A 198 0.58 -29.14 8.75
CA GLU A 198 -0.40 -29.44 9.80
C GLU A 198 -0.21 -28.52 11.03
N ALA A 199 1.04 -28.19 11.35
CA ALA A 199 1.35 -27.19 12.38
C ALA A 199 0.81 -25.80 12.01
N GLY A 200 0.91 -25.42 10.73
CA GLY A 200 0.33 -24.17 10.25
C GLY A 200 -1.19 -24.14 10.34
N LYS A 201 -1.88 -25.25 10.09
CA LYS A 201 -3.34 -25.34 10.27
C LYS A 201 -3.76 -25.09 11.72
N ILE A 202 -3.01 -25.62 12.68
CA ILE A 202 -3.25 -25.35 14.11
C ILE A 202 -3.03 -23.86 14.40
N GLN A 203 -1.93 -23.27 13.92
CA GLN A 203 -1.66 -21.84 14.09
C GLN A 203 -2.74 -20.95 13.46
N ARG A 204 -3.36 -21.36 12.35
CA ARG A 204 -4.51 -20.65 11.77
C ARG A 204 -5.69 -20.60 12.74
N GLN A 205 -5.98 -21.69 13.46
CA GLN A 205 -7.03 -21.70 14.47
C GLN A 205 -6.69 -20.78 15.65
N ASP A 206 -5.42 -20.75 16.07
CA ASP A 206 -4.96 -19.82 17.10
C ASP A 206 -5.15 -18.35 16.67
N PHE A 207 -4.84 -18.03 15.42
CA PHE A 207 -5.07 -16.69 14.86
C PHE A 207 -6.56 -16.35 14.75
N LEU A 208 -7.41 -17.28 14.33
CA LEU A 208 -8.86 -17.06 14.33
C LEU A 208 -9.36 -16.77 15.76
N HIS A 209 -8.87 -17.50 16.75
CA HIS A 209 -9.20 -17.25 18.15
C HIS A 209 -8.70 -15.88 18.64
N GLU A 210 -7.45 -15.52 18.31
CA GLU A 210 -6.86 -14.22 18.64
C GLU A 210 -7.65 -13.06 18.02
N MET A 211 -8.09 -13.22 16.76
CA MET A 211 -8.93 -12.25 16.05
C MET A 211 -10.30 -12.06 16.72
N GLU A 212 -10.93 -13.14 17.18
CA GLU A 212 -12.20 -13.07 17.90
C GLU A 212 -12.07 -12.44 19.29
N ILE A 213 -10.96 -12.70 19.99
CA ILE A 213 -10.64 -12.01 21.24
C ILE A 213 -10.50 -10.51 20.99
N TRP A 214 -9.70 -10.13 19.98
CA TRP A 214 -9.53 -8.73 19.58
C TRP A 214 -10.89 -8.10 19.25
N ARG A 215 -11.72 -8.75 18.43
CA ARG A 215 -13.02 -8.25 17.99
C ARG A 215 -13.99 -8.03 19.15
N ARG A 216 -14.04 -8.97 20.10
CA ARG A 216 -14.89 -8.88 21.30
C ARG A 216 -14.48 -7.75 22.25
N GLY A 217 -13.23 -7.32 22.22
CA GLY A 217 -12.71 -6.21 23.03
C GLY A 217 -13.05 -4.82 22.49
N LEU A 218 -13.61 -4.72 21.28
CA LEU A 218 -13.88 -3.44 20.64
C LEU A 218 -15.20 -2.81 21.10
N SER A 219 -15.25 -1.48 21.03
CA SER A 219 -16.48 -0.72 21.19
C SER A 219 -17.39 -0.82 19.95
N GLU A 220 -18.63 -0.37 20.08
CA GLU A 220 -19.62 -0.39 18.98
C GLU A 220 -19.18 0.43 17.75
N THR A 221 -18.23 1.36 17.88
CA THR A 221 -17.71 2.16 16.75
C THR A 221 -17.04 1.32 15.68
N PHE A 222 -16.61 0.09 16.00
CA PHE A 222 -15.97 -0.86 15.09
C PHE A 222 -16.94 -1.82 14.38
N ILE A 223 -18.22 -1.81 14.75
CA ILE A 223 -19.23 -2.69 14.13
C ILE A 223 -19.66 -2.13 12.77
N GLY A 224 -19.71 -0.80 12.66
CA GLY A 224 -20.30 -0.12 11.52
C GLY A 224 -21.82 -0.24 11.52
N ILE A 225 -22.51 0.78 11.03
CA ILE A 225 -23.97 0.84 10.98
C ILE A 225 -24.41 0.67 9.53
N PRO A 226 -25.03 -0.47 9.16
CA PRO A 226 -25.62 -0.65 7.84
C PRO A 226 -26.67 0.43 7.58
N HIS A 227 -26.64 1.02 6.39
CA HIS A 227 -27.61 2.02 5.97
C HIS A 227 -27.99 1.85 4.50
N GLY A 228 -29.26 2.14 4.21
CA GLY A 228 -29.86 1.88 2.90
C GLY A 228 -30.35 0.43 2.77
N GLU A 229 -30.90 0.13 1.59
CA GLU A 229 -31.36 -1.21 1.24
C GLU A 229 -30.20 -2.04 0.71
N THR A 230 -30.24 -3.35 0.97
CA THR A 230 -29.33 -4.31 0.35
C THR A 230 -29.62 -4.37 -1.15
N ASP A 231 -28.58 -4.23 -1.98
CA ASP A 231 -28.74 -4.30 -3.44
C ASP A 231 -28.95 -5.73 -3.95
N GLU A 232 -29.24 -5.89 -5.25
CA GLU A 232 -29.51 -7.19 -5.87
C GLU A 232 -28.32 -8.16 -5.76
N ASP A 233 -27.11 -7.63 -5.61
CA ASP A 233 -25.89 -8.41 -5.40
C ASP A 233 -25.67 -8.77 -3.93
N GLY A 234 -26.51 -8.29 -3.01
CA GLY A 234 -26.40 -8.59 -1.58
C GLY A 234 -25.50 -7.62 -0.80
N PHE A 235 -25.09 -6.50 -1.39
CA PHE A 235 -24.25 -5.50 -0.71
C PHE A 235 -25.09 -4.45 0.00
N CYS A 236 -24.59 -3.95 1.13
CA CYS A 236 -25.20 -2.88 1.90
C CYS A 236 -24.12 -1.89 2.34
N LYS A 237 -24.38 -0.58 2.18
CA LYS A 237 -23.44 0.43 2.66
C LYS A 237 -23.39 0.44 4.18
N VAL A 238 -22.22 0.69 4.74
CA VAL A 238 -21.94 0.70 6.17
C VAL A 238 -21.30 2.03 6.54
N TYR A 239 -21.88 2.70 7.53
CA TYR A 239 -21.34 3.93 8.09
C TYR A 239 -20.43 3.62 9.28
N PHE A 240 -19.24 4.20 9.28
CA PHE A 240 -18.34 4.18 10.43
C PHE A 240 -18.15 5.61 10.94
N PRO A 241 -18.30 5.85 12.26
CA PRO A 241 -18.05 7.17 12.83
C PRO A 241 -16.58 7.63 12.70
N VAL A 242 -15.65 6.68 12.60
CA VAL A 242 -14.20 6.94 12.56
C VAL A 242 -13.55 6.11 11.47
N ALA A 243 -12.73 6.75 10.63
CA ALA A 243 -11.99 6.11 9.54
C ALA A 243 -11.08 4.95 10.01
N ALA A 244 -10.44 5.10 11.17
CA ALA A 244 -9.60 4.05 11.75
C ALA A 244 -10.40 2.77 12.07
N ALA A 245 -11.65 2.92 12.53
CA ALA A 245 -12.53 1.79 12.81
C ALA A 245 -12.96 1.07 11.52
N ALA A 246 -13.29 1.82 10.47
CA ALA A 246 -13.57 1.25 9.14
C ALA A 246 -12.35 0.49 8.59
N ALA A 247 -11.16 1.07 8.69
CA ALA A 247 -9.92 0.44 8.27
C ALA A 247 -9.64 -0.85 9.07
N ALA A 248 -9.83 -0.82 10.39
CA ALA A 248 -9.63 -1.98 11.25
C ALA A 248 -10.62 -3.11 10.90
N ALA A 249 -11.90 -2.80 10.71
CA ALA A 249 -12.91 -3.76 10.28
C ALA A 249 -12.59 -4.36 8.92
N PHE A 250 -12.15 -3.53 7.95
CA PHE A 250 -11.72 -3.99 6.64
C PHE A 250 -10.60 -5.04 6.75
N TRP A 251 -9.52 -4.72 7.47
CA TRP A 251 -8.39 -5.64 7.62
C TRP A 251 -8.71 -6.87 8.46
N TYR A 252 -9.65 -6.77 9.40
CA TYR A 252 -10.18 -7.92 10.12
C TYR A 252 -10.81 -8.94 9.17
N HIS A 253 -11.65 -8.50 8.24
CA HIS A 253 -12.29 -9.39 7.27
C HIS A 253 -11.28 -9.97 6.25
N ILE A 254 -10.28 -9.17 5.84
CA ILE A 254 -9.19 -9.66 4.97
C ILE A 254 -8.36 -10.75 5.66
N ALA A 255 -8.00 -10.57 6.93
CA ALA A 255 -7.26 -11.60 7.66
C ALA A 255 -8.01 -12.94 7.70
N HIS A 256 -9.34 -12.91 7.87
CA HIS A 256 -10.17 -14.12 7.80
C HIS A 256 -10.11 -14.78 6.42
N ILE A 257 -10.24 -14.00 5.33
CA ILE A 257 -10.11 -14.53 3.97
C ILE A 257 -8.75 -15.23 3.78
N LEU A 258 -7.65 -14.60 4.22
CA LEU A 258 -6.31 -15.21 4.13
C LEU A 258 -6.21 -16.50 4.96
N LEU A 259 -6.75 -16.50 6.18
CA LEU A 259 -6.73 -17.67 7.06
C LEU A 259 -7.53 -18.84 6.49
N TYR A 260 -8.63 -18.58 5.79
CA TYR A 260 -9.51 -19.61 5.22
C TYR A 260 -9.09 -20.09 3.84
N ALA A 261 -8.56 -19.21 3.00
CA ALA A 261 -8.52 -19.43 1.56
C ALA A 261 -7.12 -19.34 0.92
N GLU A 262 -6.09 -18.91 1.67
CA GLU A 262 -4.76 -18.69 1.12
C GLU A 262 -3.67 -19.51 1.83
N PRO A 263 -2.62 -19.96 1.12
CA PRO A 263 -2.48 -19.90 -0.36
C PRO A 263 -3.38 -20.91 -1.08
N GLU A 264 -3.95 -21.85 -0.32
CA GLU A 264 -4.92 -22.84 -0.75
C GLU A 264 -6.10 -22.87 0.23
N LEU A 265 -7.26 -23.32 -0.25
CA LEU A 265 -8.45 -23.47 0.58
C LEU A 265 -8.19 -24.47 1.72
N GLN A 266 -8.43 -24.05 2.96
CA GLN A 266 -8.12 -24.86 4.14
C GLN A 266 -9.20 -25.93 4.42
N ASP A 267 -10.47 -25.58 4.19
CA ASP A 267 -11.62 -26.47 4.36
C ASP A 267 -12.78 -25.97 3.46
N GLU A 268 -13.49 -26.89 2.81
CA GLU A 268 -14.69 -26.56 2.02
C GLU A 268 -15.80 -25.93 2.88
N ALA A 269 -15.86 -26.26 4.16
CA ALA A 269 -16.78 -25.65 5.12
C ALA A 269 -16.55 -24.15 5.31
N TYR A 270 -15.37 -23.63 4.93
CA TYR A 270 -15.09 -22.20 4.98
C TYR A 270 -15.59 -21.41 3.77
N ILE A 271 -16.04 -22.06 2.69
CA ILE A 271 -16.53 -21.36 1.49
C ILE A 271 -17.63 -20.34 1.83
N PRO A 272 -18.69 -20.67 2.61
CA PRO A 272 -19.70 -19.70 2.99
C PRO A 272 -19.14 -18.54 3.83
N LEU A 273 -18.20 -18.84 4.74
CA LEU A 273 -17.56 -17.83 5.57
C LEU A 273 -16.75 -16.86 4.72
N ILE A 274 -15.98 -17.36 3.75
CA ILE A 274 -15.22 -16.55 2.80
C ILE A 274 -16.14 -15.60 2.03
N GLN A 275 -17.31 -16.07 1.59
CA GLN A 275 -18.30 -15.21 0.93
C GLN A 275 -18.80 -14.10 1.86
N GLU A 276 -19.12 -14.43 3.11
CA GLU A 276 -19.53 -13.44 4.10
C GLU A 276 -18.45 -12.38 4.32
N GLN A 277 -17.19 -12.80 4.52
CA GLN A 277 -16.08 -11.86 4.70
C GLN A 277 -15.89 -10.96 3.47
N ALA A 278 -15.95 -11.52 2.25
CA ALA A 278 -15.80 -10.75 1.02
C ALA A 278 -16.95 -9.75 0.80
N ILE A 279 -18.18 -10.11 1.19
CA ILE A 279 -19.31 -9.19 1.21
C ILE A 279 -19.02 -8.05 2.18
N LYS A 280 -18.61 -8.33 3.42
CA LYS A 280 -18.29 -7.29 4.41
C LYS A 280 -17.16 -6.36 3.97
N VAL A 281 -16.11 -6.89 3.36
CA VAL A 281 -15.05 -6.08 2.74
C VAL A 281 -15.62 -5.14 1.69
N THR A 282 -16.52 -5.64 0.84
CA THR A 282 -17.12 -4.86 -0.24
C THR A 282 -18.10 -3.82 0.29
N ASP A 283 -18.95 -4.17 1.25
CA ASP A 283 -19.88 -3.28 1.97
C ASP A 283 -19.14 -2.06 2.53
N ILE A 284 -18.00 -2.30 3.18
CA ILE A 284 -17.13 -1.25 3.69
C ILE A 284 -16.60 -0.42 2.50
N ALA A 285 -16.07 -1.06 1.46
CA ALA A 285 -15.42 -0.41 0.31
C ALA A 285 -16.33 0.44 -0.59
N ILE A 286 -17.60 0.06 -0.75
CA ILE A 286 -18.59 0.86 -1.49
C ILE A 286 -19.19 2.01 -0.67
N SER A 287 -18.88 2.04 0.63
CA SER A 287 -19.21 3.14 1.52
C SER A 287 -18.17 4.25 1.39
N GLU A 288 -18.45 5.44 1.93
CA GLU A 288 -17.50 6.57 1.84
C GLU A 288 -16.13 6.19 2.42
N PHE A 289 -15.17 5.97 1.52
CA PHE A 289 -13.79 5.63 1.84
C PHE A 289 -12.95 6.90 1.92
N PRO A 290 -12.22 7.17 3.02
CA PRO A 290 -11.24 8.25 3.01
C PRO A 290 -10.12 7.91 2.01
N PRO A 291 -9.59 8.88 1.25
CA PRO A 291 -8.55 8.64 0.24
C PRO A 291 -7.32 7.90 0.78
N SER A 292 -6.99 8.12 2.06
CA SER A 292 -5.91 7.41 2.74
C SER A 292 -6.15 5.89 2.81
N LEU A 293 -7.39 5.43 2.99
CA LEU A 293 -7.70 4.00 3.05
C LEU A 293 -7.83 3.37 1.66
N MET A 294 -8.27 4.15 0.66
CA MET A 294 -8.46 3.69 -0.73
C MET A 294 -7.20 3.01 -1.28
N VAL A 295 -6.06 3.68 -1.22
CA VAL A 295 -4.79 3.18 -1.77
C VAL A 295 -4.36 1.87 -1.07
N PHE A 296 -4.41 1.84 0.26
CA PHE A 296 -4.00 0.65 1.03
C PHE A 296 -4.98 -0.52 0.89
N SER A 297 -6.24 -0.26 0.57
CA SER A 297 -7.26 -1.31 0.43
C SER A 297 -7.12 -2.14 -0.85
N THR A 298 -6.37 -1.67 -1.85
CA THR A 298 -6.30 -2.28 -3.19
C THR A 298 -6.00 -3.77 -3.17
N HIS A 299 -5.05 -4.22 -2.34
CA HIS A 299 -4.70 -5.64 -2.25
C HIS A 299 -5.68 -6.42 -1.36
N GLY A 300 -6.30 -5.80 -0.35
CA GLY A 300 -7.42 -6.44 0.34
C GLY A 300 -8.60 -6.69 -0.61
N LEU A 301 -8.96 -5.69 -1.42
CA LEU A 301 -9.99 -5.80 -2.45
C LEU A 301 -9.65 -6.86 -3.50
N PHE A 302 -8.37 -7.02 -3.85
CA PHE A 302 -7.93 -8.11 -4.71
C PHE A 302 -8.29 -9.48 -4.12
N TYR A 303 -7.96 -9.76 -2.86
CA TYR A 303 -8.30 -11.06 -2.24
C TYR A 303 -9.82 -11.24 -2.07
N ALA A 304 -10.56 -10.19 -1.71
CA ALA A 304 -12.02 -10.26 -1.68
C ALA A 304 -12.60 -10.58 -3.07
N ALA A 305 -12.13 -9.93 -4.13
CA ALA A 305 -12.57 -10.20 -5.51
C ALA A 305 -12.12 -11.58 -6.04
N LYS A 306 -10.93 -12.04 -5.64
CA LYS A 306 -10.42 -13.38 -5.97
C LYS A 306 -11.43 -14.44 -5.51
N HIS A 307 -11.94 -14.29 -4.28
CA HIS A 307 -12.77 -15.32 -3.65
C HIS A 307 -14.28 -15.11 -3.71
N ILE A 308 -14.78 -13.89 -3.90
CA ILE A 308 -16.22 -13.67 -4.00
C ILE A 308 -16.79 -14.35 -5.25
N GLN A 309 -17.91 -15.03 -5.09
CA GLN A 309 -18.60 -15.73 -6.17
C GLN A 309 -19.56 -14.80 -6.91
N GLY A 310 -19.74 -15.03 -8.20
CA GLY A 310 -20.65 -14.26 -9.05
C GLY A 310 -19.97 -13.11 -9.79
N ILE A 311 -20.18 -13.05 -11.10
CA ILE A 311 -19.54 -12.06 -11.97
C ILE A 311 -19.96 -10.62 -11.63
N SER A 312 -21.22 -10.41 -11.25
CA SER A 312 -21.73 -9.09 -10.87
C SER A 312 -21.04 -8.57 -9.62
N ARG A 313 -20.92 -9.42 -8.59
CA ARG A 313 -20.17 -9.12 -7.36
C ARG A 313 -18.70 -8.82 -7.62
N LYS A 314 -18.02 -9.63 -8.42
CA LYS A 314 -16.62 -9.36 -8.82
C LYS A 314 -16.51 -8.02 -9.57
N ALA A 315 -17.43 -7.73 -10.48
CA ALA A 315 -17.47 -6.47 -11.23
C ALA A 315 -17.68 -5.25 -10.32
N ARG A 316 -18.45 -5.37 -9.23
CA ARG A 316 -18.60 -4.29 -8.24
C ARG A 316 -17.27 -3.97 -7.58
N ILE A 317 -16.48 -4.96 -7.18
CA ILE A 317 -15.16 -4.72 -6.59
C ILE A 317 -14.18 -4.15 -7.63
N TRP A 318 -14.23 -4.59 -8.90
CA TRP A 318 -13.42 -3.99 -9.98
C TRP A 318 -13.76 -2.51 -10.18
N ASN A 319 -15.03 -2.13 -10.08
CA ASN A 319 -15.43 -0.72 -10.16
C ASN A 319 -14.86 0.09 -9.01
N VAL A 320 -14.84 -0.45 -7.79
CA VAL A 320 -14.18 0.20 -6.64
C VAL A 320 -12.68 0.39 -6.91
N LEU A 321 -11.98 -0.63 -7.43
CA LEU A 321 -10.56 -0.49 -7.80
C LEU A 321 -10.34 0.59 -8.87
N ASN A 322 -11.17 0.63 -9.90
CA ASN A 322 -11.10 1.68 -10.93
C ASN A 322 -11.37 3.08 -10.34
N GLU A 323 -12.26 3.19 -9.36
CA GLU A 323 -12.54 4.42 -8.64
C GLU A 323 -11.33 4.86 -7.79
N VAL A 324 -10.66 3.93 -7.10
CA VAL A 324 -9.38 4.21 -6.41
C VAL A 324 -8.37 4.83 -7.37
N GLU A 325 -8.18 4.26 -8.56
CA GLU A 325 -7.26 4.82 -9.56
C GLU A 325 -7.71 6.19 -10.05
N THR A 326 -9.01 6.36 -10.32
CA THR A 326 -9.55 7.63 -10.82
C THR A 326 -9.41 8.76 -9.79
N GLN A 327 -9.64 8.47 -8.51
CA GLN A 327 -9.60 9.47 -7.44
C GLN A 327 -8.18 9.76 -6.93
N THR A 328 -7.32 8.75 -6.89
CA THR A 328 -6.00 8.87 -6.23
C THR A 328 -4.82 8.83 -7.20
N GLY A 329 -5.03 8.39 -8.44
CA GLY A 329 -3.96 8.14 -9.42
C GLY A 329 -3.15 6.86 -9.15
N TYR A 330 -3.52 6.07 -8.14
CA TYR A 330 -2.85 4.80 -7.83
C TYR A 330 -3.18 3.73 -8.88
N ASP A 331 -2.17 3.10 -9.49
CA ASP A 331 -2.39 2.13 -10.58
C ASP A 331 -3.02 0.84 -10.05
N THR A 332 -4.23 0.55 -10.52
CA THR A 332 -4.95 -0.69 -10.20
C THR A 332 -5.17 -1.57 -11.42
N ARG A 333 -4.77 -1.12 -12.62
CA ARG A 333 -5.09 -1.81 -13.88
C ARG A 333 -4.53 -3.22 -13.93
N THR A 334 -3.30 -3.38 -13.44
CA THR A 334 -2.65 -4.69 -13.42
C THR A 334 -3.40 -5.66 -12.51
N THR A 335 -3.84 -5.19 -11.34
CA THR A 335 -4.66 -5.95 -10.38
C THR A 335 -6.01 -6.35 -10.99
N VAL A 336 -6.72 -5.41 -11.62
CA VAL A 336 -8.02 -5.68 -12.26
C VAL A 336 -7.87 -6.68 -13.42
N LYS A 337 -6.84 -6.52 -14.27
CA LYS A 337 -6.56 -7.47 -15.36
C LYS A 337 -6.26 -8.87 -14.85
N LEU A 338 -5.49 -9.00 -13.76
CA LEU A 338 -5.22 -10.28 -13.14
C LEU A 338 -6.52 -10.95 -12.66
N LEU A 339 -7.39 -10.21 -11.96
CA LEU A 339 -8.69 -10.72 -11.52
C LEU A 339 -9.58 -11.17 -12.69
N GLN A 340 -9.63 -10.39 -13.77
CA GLN A 340 -10.39 -10.76 -14.98
C GLN A 340 -9.86 -12.06 -15.59
N SER A 341 -8.54 -12.21 -15.68
CA SER A 341 -7.92 -13.43 -16.22
C SER A 341 -8.21 -14.68 -15.37
N LEU A 342 -8.33 -14.53 -14.04
CA LEU A 342 -8.71 -15.63 -13.15
C LEU A 342 -10.13 -16.11 -13.43
N VAL A 343 -11.06 -15.17 -13.65
CA VAL A 343 -12.45 -15.50 -14.02
C VAL A 343 -12.53 -16.22 -15.37
N GLU A 344 -11.75 -15.77 -16.36
CA GLU A 344 -11.69 -16.42 -17.68
C GLU A 344 -11.17 -17.86 -17.58
N GLN A 345 -10.19 -18.12 -16.70
CA GLN A 345 -9.67 -19.46 -16.44
C GLN A 345 -10.68 -20.36 -15.73
N GLU A 346 -11.45 -19.82 -14.79
CA GLU A 346 -12.53 -20.54 -14.11
C GLU A 346 -13.67 -20.90 -15.07
N ALA A 347 -14.05 -20.00 -15.98
CA ALA A 347 -15.11 -20.23 -16.96
C ALA A 347 -14.71 -21.22 -18.09
N GLY A 348 -13.40 -21.44 -18.29
CA GLY A 348 -12.86 -22.38 -19.27
C GLY A 348 -12.62 -23.80 -18.74
N ARG A 349 -12.81 -24.04 -17.44
CA ARG A 349 -12.79 -25.37 -16.80
C ARG A 349 -14.20 -25.90 -16.67
#